data_AF-A0A125W560-F1
#
_entry.id   AF-A0A125W560-F1
#
_cell.length_a   1.000
_cell.length_b   1.000
_cell.length_c   1.000
_cell.angle_alpha   90.00
_cell.angle_beta   90.00
_cell.angle_gamma   90.00
#
_symmetry.space_group_name_H-M   'P 1'
#
loop_
_entity.id
_entity.type
_entity.pdbx_description
1 polymer ?
#
loop_
_entity_poly.entity_id
_entity_poly.type
_entity_poly.pdbx_seq_one_letter_code
_entity_poly.pdbx_strand_id
1 'polypeptide(L)'
;MIQPKMKILKRIKLLIFLLGLLILGIVGFPLNSEGTSLYVNTEKIPIEITTLVSQHWEEYLTNMIYPENRSVSDYYLGKPLTISYPESIKYNFPIISNQEKRIAYMLQLDSSDGLNADSFILSKMLATKLEGLSNTLATDQSIP
;
A
#
# COMPACT_ATOMS: atom_id res chain seq x y z
N MET A 1 65.58 -9.60 -14.74
CA MET A 1 65.01 -8.27 -15.10
C MET A 1 63.73 -8.51 -15.89
N ILE A 2 62.65 -7.75 -15.59
CA ILE A 2 61.30 -7.76 -16.22
C ILE A 2 60.48 -9.03 -15.87
N GLN A 3 59.41 -8.97 -15.04
CA GLN A 3 58.08 -8.53 -15.46
C GLN A 3 57.19 -8.14 -14.24
N PRO A 4 57.29 -6.91 -13.70
CA PRO A 4 56.29 -6.38 -12.75
C PRO A 4 54.98 -5.94 -13.43
N LYS A 5 54.98 -5.81 -14.77
CA LYS A 5 53.90 -5.20 -15.57
C LYS A 5 52.58 -5.98 -15.54
N MET A 6 52.60 -7.31 -15.55
CA MET A 6 51.36 -8.12 -15.61
C MET A 6 50.49 -8.03 -14.35
N LYS A 7 51.09 -7.86 -13.16
CA LYS A 7 50.34 -7.74 -11.90
C LYS A 7 49.65 -6.38 -11.77
N ILE A 8 50.29 -5.32 -12.27
CA ILE A 8 49.79 -3.94 -12.24
C ILE A 8 48.57 -3.80 -13.17
N LEU A 9 48.64 -4.38 -14.38
CA LEU A 9 47.54 -4.32 -15.33
C LEU A 9 46.27 -5.03 -14.83
N LYS A 10 46.42 -6.16 -14.11
CA LYS A 10 45.28 -6.86 -13.49
C LYS A 10 44.63 -6.05 -12.36
N ARG A 11 45.44 -5.33 -11.57
CA ARG A 11 44.96 -4.45 -10.48
C ARG A 11 44.21 -3.23 -11.03
N ILE A 12 44.69 -2.64 -12.12
CA ILE A 12 44.02 -1.51 -12.79
C ILE A 12 42.66 -1.93 -13.35
N LYS A 13 42.57 -3.10 -14.01
CA LYS A 13 41.30 -3.62 -14.53
C LYS A 13 40.27 -3.89 -13.42
N LEU A 14 40.72 -4.44 -12.29
CA LEU A 14 39.84 -4.66 -11.13
C LEU A 14 39.35 -3.35 -10.50
N LEU A 15 40.22 -2.33 -10.45
CA LEU A 15 39.86 -1.00 -9.94
C LEU A 15 38.81 -0.31 -10.83
N ILE A 16 38.97 -0.40 -12.15
CA ILE A 16 37.99 0.15 -13.12
C ILE A 16 36.63 -0.56 -13.00
N PHE A 17 36.63 -1.89 -12.82
CA PHE A 17 35.41 -2.65 -12.64
C PHE A 17 34.67 -2.27 -11.35
N LEU A 18 35.39 -2.09 -10.24
CA LEU A 18 34.83 -1.65 -8.97
C LEU A 18 34.30 -0.21 -9.03
N LEU A 19 35.00 0.68 -9.75
CA LEU A 19 34.55 2.06 -9.93
C LEU A 19 33.28 2.14 -10.79
N GLY A 20 33.16 1.28 -11.81
CA GLY A 20 31.95 1.17 -12.64
C GLY A 20 30.71 0.70 -11.86
N LEU A 21 30.87 -0.23 -10.92
CA LEU A 21 29.81 -0.67 -10.01
C LEU A 21 29.35 0.44 -9.07
N LEU A 22 30.27 1.29 -8.61
CA LEU A 22 29.96 2.43 -7.73
C LEU A 22 29.09 3.47 -8.46
N ILE A 23 29.36 3.73 -9.75
CA ILE A 23 28.63 4.72 -10.55
C ILE A 23 27.21 4.23 -10.89
N LEU A 24 27.01 2.93 -11.09
CA LEU A 24 25.69 2.33 -11.34
C LEU A 24 24.79 2.32 -10.10
N GLY A 25 25.36 2.39 -8.89
CA GLY A 25 24.59 2.44 -7.64
C GLY A 25 24.09 3.83 -7.22
N ILE A 26 24.53 4.90 -7.89
CA ILE A 26 24.23 6.30 -7.52
C ILE A 26 23.21 6.96 -8.47
N VAL A 27 22.67 6.21 -9.44
CA VAL A 27 21.49 6.67 -10.17
C VAL A 27 20.27 6.44 -9.26
N GLY A 28 20.19 7.25 -8.20
CA GLY A 28 18.97 7.46 -7.47
C GLY A 28 17.95 7.95 -8.49
N PHE A 29 17.04 7.07 -8.89
CA PHE A 29 15.86 7.51 -9.60
C PHE A 29 15.23 8.60 -8.73
N PRO A 30 15.05 9.82 -9.24
CA PRO A 30 14.26 10.79 -8.51
C PRO A 30 12.87 10.17 -8.36
N LEU A 31 12.52 9.79 -7.13
CA LEU A 31 11.17 9.42 -6.70
C LEU A 31 10.26 10.66 -6.67
N ASN A 32 10.49 11.60 -7.58
CA ASN A 32 9.58 12.68 -7.88
C ASN A 32 8.57 12.12 -8.89
N SER A 33 7.89 11.03 -8.54
CA SER A 33 6.58 10.81 -9.12
C SER A 33 5.73 11.93 -8.54
N GLU A 34 5.43 12.96 -9.34
CA GLU A 34 4.33 13.86 -9.05
C GLU A 34 3.17 12.96 -8.65
N GLY A 35 2.84 12.96 -7.35
CA GLY A 35 1.82 12.07 -6.83
C GLY A 35 0.56 12.37 -7.60
N THR A 36 0.09 11.42 -8.40
CA THR A 36 -1.20 11.54 -9.07
C THR A 36 -2.20 11.96 -8.01
N SER A 37 -2.78 13.15 -8.16
CA SER A 37 -3.69 13.69 -7.17
C SER A 37 -4.81 12.68 -6.96
N LEU A 38 -4.86 12.10 -5.76
CA LEU A 38 -5.90 11.15 -5.40
C LEU A 38 -7.16 11.97 -5.16
N TYR A 39 -7.99 12.12 -6.20
CA TYR A 39 -9.29 12.74 -6.04
C TYR A 39 -10.19 11.75 -5.30
N VAL A 40 -10.32 11.95 -3.99
CA VAL A 40 -11.35 11.29 -3.20
C VAL A 40 -12.67 11.93 -3.59
N ASN A 41 -13.27 11.44 -4.67
CA ASN A 41 -14.67 11.73 -4.94
C ASN A 41 -15.50 10.81 -4.06
N THR A 42 -16.27 11.38 -3.14
CA THR A 42 -17.23 10.61 -2.35
C THR A 42 -18.45 10.31 -3.21
N GLU A 43 -18.30 9.44 -4.19
CA GLU A 43 -19.45 8.84 -4.83
C GLU A 43 -20.16 7.96 -3.82
N LYS A 44 -21.50 8.06 -3.81
CA LYS A 44 -22.34 7.27 -2.93
C LYS A 44 -22.16 5.80 -3.27
N ILE A 45 -21.64 5.03 -2.31
CA ILE A 45 -21.52 3.59 -2.45
C ILE A 45 -22.94 2.98 -2.50
N PRO A 46 -23.24 2.08 -3.47
CA PRO A 46 -24.53 1.42 -3.54
C PRO A 46 -24.87 0.67 -2.25
N ILE A 47 -26.15 0.71 -1.85
CA ILE A 47 -26.59 0.12 -0.56
C ILE A 47 -26.38 -1.39 -0.54
N GLU A 48 -26.52 -2.03 -1.69
CA GLU A 48 -26.34 -3.46 -1.91
C GLU A 48 -24.89 -3.85 -1.60
N ILE A 49 -23.93 -3.04 -2.02
CA ILE A 49 -22.50 -3.25 -1.77
C ILE A 49 -22.18 -3.08 -0.28
N THR A 50 -22.73 -2.05 0.37
CA THR A 50 -22.53 -1.86 1.81
C THR A 50 -23.15 -2.99 2.64
N THR A 51 -24.30 -3.52 2.18
CA THR A 51 -24.97 -4.67 2.82
C THR A 51 -24.12 -5.93 2.68
N LEU A 52 -23.65 -6.21 1.46
CA LEU A 52 -22.79 -7.35 1.17
C LEU A 52 -21.52 -7.34 2.04
N VAL A 53 -20.83 -6.20 2.12
CA VAL A 53 -19.64 -6.08 2.98
C VAL A 53 -19.99 -6.29 4.46
N SER A 54 -21.08 -5.68 4.94
CA SER A 54 -21.48 -5.81 6.33
C SER A 54 -21.77 -7.27 6.73
N GLN A 55 -22.20 -8.10 5.78
CA GLN A 55 -22.49 -9.52 6.00
C GLN A 55 -21.24 -10.41 5.97
N HIS A 56 -20.20 -10.04 5.22
CA HIS A 56 -19.09 -10.96 4.92
C HIS A 56 -17.71 -10.49 5.39
N TRP A 57 -17.52 -9.23 5.82
CA TRP A 57 -16.18 -8.71 6.16
C TRP A 57 -15.42 -9.54 7.22
N GLU A 58 -16.15 -10.13 8.17
CA GLU A 58 -15.60 -10.99 9.23
C GLU A 58 -14.95 -12.25 8.67
N GLU A 59 -15.53 -12.83 7.61
CA GLU A 59 -15.02 -14.02 6.93
C GLU A 59 -13.66 -13.73 6.28
N TYR A 60 -13.55 -12.62 5.54
CA TYR A 60 -12.28 -12.19 4.96
C TYR A 60 -11.22 -11.94 6.02
N LEU A 61 -11.61 -11.29 7.13
CA LEU A 61 -10.67 -10.97 8.20
C LEU A 61 -10.16 -12.22 8.91
N THR A 62 -11.05 -13.17 9.22
CA THR A 62 -10.71 -14.41 9.93
C THR A 62 -9.51 -15.12 9.29
N ASN A 63 -9.53 -15.25 7.97
CA ASN A 63 -8.47 -15.90 7.21
C ASN A 63 -7.12 -15.17 7.32
N MET A 64 -7.13 -13.84 7.38
CA MET A 64 -5.92 -13.03 7.48
C MET A 64 -5.33 -12.98 8.89
N ILE A 65 -6.17 -13.02 9.93
CA ILE A 65 -5.72 -12.88 11.32
C ILE A 65 -5.47 -14.21 12.03
N TYR A 66 -5.90 -15.34 11.44
CA TYR A 66 -5.65 -16.68 11.96
C TYR A 66 -4.18 -16.93 12.35
N PRO A 67 -3.17 -16.54 11.54
CA PRO A 67 -1.76 -16.71 11.91
C PRO A 67 -1.29 -15.80 13.05
N GLU A 68 -2.03 -14.72 13.35
CA GLU A 68 -1.67 -13.71 14.35
C GLU A 68 -2.27 -14.01 15.75
N ASN A 69 -3.04 -15.10 15.90
CA ASN A 69 -3.78 -15.47 17.13
C ASN A 69 -4.62 -14.30 17.68
N ARG A 70 -5.23 -13.53 16.78
CA ARG A 70 -6.16 -12.43 17.10
C ARG A 70 -7.59 -12.87 16.85
N SER A 71 -8.55 -12.21 17.50
CA SER A 71 -9.98 -12.46 17.31
C SER A 71 -10.59 -11.42 16.37
N VAL A 72 -11.58 -11.83 15.56
CA VAL A 72 -12.37 -10.89 14.75
C VAL A 72 -13.08 -9.85 15.62
N SER A 73 -13.45 -10.23 16.86
CA SER A 73 -14.06 -9.32 17.84
C SER A 73 -13.16 -8.14 18.24
N ASP A 74 -11.87 -8.21 17.94
CA ASP A 74 -10.91 -7.14 18.21
C ASP A 74 -10.99 -6.02 17.15
N TYR A 75 -11.91 -6.14 16.20
CA TYR A 75 -12.05 -5.24 15.07
C TYR A 75 -13.51 -4.80 14.86
N TYR A 76 -13.68 -3.72 14.10
CA TYR A 76 -14.98 -3.28 13.60
C TYR A 76 -14.86 -2.67 12.20
N LEU A 77 -15.95 -2.70 11.46
CA LEU A 77 -16.03 -2.07 10.14
C LEU A 77 -16.18 -0.54 10.28
N GLY A 78 -15.25 0.19 9.68
CA GLY A 78 -15.23 1.65 9.63
C GLY A 78 -16.16 2.23 8.58
N LYS A 79 -16.24 3.57 8.57
CA LYS A 79 -16.99 4.29 7.53
C LYS A 79 -16.35 4.07 6.16
N PRO A 80 -17.10 3.65 5.14
CA PRO A 80 -16.52 3.34 3.85
C PRO A 80 -16.20 4.62 3.06
N LEU A 81 -15.30 4.48 2.10
CA LEU A 81 -14.83 5.55 1.23
C LEU A 81 -14.70 5.05 -0.21
N THR A 82 -14.70 6.00 -1.14
CA THR A 82 -14.56 5.72 -2.57
C THR A 82 -13.26 6.35 -3.08
N ILE A 83 -12.53 5.62 -3.92
CA ILE A 83 -11.37 6.14 -4.64
C ILE A 83 -11.69 6.02 -6.13
N SER A 84 -11.73 7.15 -6.82
CA SER A 84 -11.96 7.21 -8.27
C SER A 84 -10.61 7.30 -8.98
N TYR A 85 -10.35 6.31 -9.83
CA TYR A 85 -9.28 6.32 -10.82
C TYR A 85 -9.87 6.64 -12.20
N PRO A 86 -9.05 7.06 -13.19
CA PRO A 86 -9.56 7.41 -14.52
C PRO A 86 -10.44 6.33 -15.19
N GLU A 87 -10.20 5.06 -14.89
CA GLU A 87 -10.89 3.92 -15.54
C GLU A 87 -11.65 3.02 -14.56
N SER A 88 -11.59 3.29 -13.25
CA SER A 88 -12.22 2.41 -12.26
C SER A 88 -12.57 3.16 -10.98
N ILE A 89 -13.63 2.71 -10.31
CA ILE A 89 -14.00 3.20 -8.99
C ILE A 89 -13.78 2.06 -8.01
N LYS A 90 -13.04 2.31 -6.94
CA LYS A 90 -12.81 1.33 -5.88
C LYS A 90 -13.61 1.71 -4.64
N TYR A 91 -14.46 0.79 -4.19
CA TYR A 91 -15.13 0.89 -2.91
C TYR A 91 -14.23 0.31 -1.83
N ASN A 92 -14.00 1.08 -0.78
CA ASN A 92 -13.00 0.80 0.24
C ASN A 92 -13.65 0.82 1.62
N PHE A 93 -13.46 -0.25 2.38
CA PHE A 93 -14.08 -0.49 3.67
C PHE A 93 -12.99 -0.71 4.71
N PRO A 94 -12.67 0.32 5.52
CA PRO A 94 -11.68 0.20 6.57
C PRO A 94 -12.11 -0.81 7.63
N ILE A 95 -11.18 -1.63 8.11
CA ILE A 95 -11.35 -2.49 9.27
C ILE A 95 -10.42 -1.95 10.35
N ILE A 96 -11.01 -1.52 11.46
CA ILE A 96 -10.33 -0.74 12.50
C ILE A 96 -10.11 -1.63 13.72
N SER A 97 -8.88 -1.59 14.26
CA SER A 97 -8.56 -2.26 15.53
C SER A 97 -9.25 -1.55 16.69
N ASN A 98 -9.98 -2.29 17.51
CA ASN A 98 -10.62 -1.79 18.72
C ASN A 98 -9.61 -1.28 19.73
N GLN A 99 -8.44 -1.92 19.82
CA GLN A 99 -7.38 -1.59 20.77
C GLN A 99 -6.57 -0.40 20.31
N GLU A 100 -6.10 -0.42 19.06
CA GLU A 100 -5.16 0.58 18.55
C GLU A 100 -5.87 1.84 18.03
N LYS A 101 -7.17 1.73 17.70
CA LYS A 101 -7.97 2.78 17.04
C LYS A 101 -7.37 3.22 15.69
N ARG A 102 -6.77 2.26 14.97
CA ARG A 102 -6.13 2.46 13.67
C ARG A 102 -6.72 1.54 12.62
N ILE A 103 -6.68 1.97 11.36
CA ILE A 103 -7.03 1.13 10.22
C ILE A 103 -5.99 0.01 10.15
N ALA A 104 -6.42 -1.21 10.48
CA ALA A 104 -5.57 -2.40 10.47
C ALA A 104 -5.58 -3.07 9.10
N TYR A 105 -6.75 -3.07 8.45
CA TYR A 105 -6.95 -3.66 7.12
C TYR A 105 -7.91 -2.82 6.29
N MET A 106 -7.82 -2.97 4.97
CA MET A 106 -8.75 -2.38 4.01
C MET A 106 -9.36 -3.49 3.18
N LEU A 107 -10.68 -3.65 3.23
CA LEU A 107 -11.42 -4.48 2.30
C LEU A 107 -11.81 -3.63 1.09
N GLN A 108 -11.47 -4.10 -0.11
CA GLN A 108 -11.62 -3.34 -1.35
C GLN A 108 -12.40 -4.14 -2.39
N LEU A 109 -13.24 -3.45 -3.17
CA LEU A 109 -13.98 -3.99 -4.30
C LEU A 109 -13.88 -3.03 -5.49
N ASP A 110 -13.72 -3.56 -6.71
CA ASP A 110 -13.94 -2.74 -7.91
C ASP A 110 -15.43 -2.58 -8.17
N SER A 111 -15.86 -1.37 -8.48
CA SER A 111 -17.20 -1.07 -8.99
C SER A 111 -17.61 -1.97 -10.17
N SER A 112 -16.67 -2.37 -11.03
CA SER A 112 -16.94 -3.25 -12.18
C SER A 112 -17.38 -4.66 -11.77
N ASP A 113 -16.99 -5.10 -10.57
CA ASP A 113 -17.24 -6.46 -10.09
C ASP A 113 -18.64 -6.62 -9.48
N GLY A 114 -19.37 -5.52 -9.31
CA GLY A 114 -20.76 -5.53 -8.86
C GLY A 114 -20.93 -6.25 -7.52
N LEU A 115 -21.93 -7.14 -7.43
CA LEU A 115 -22.27 -7.89 -6.21
C LEU A 115 -21.54 -9.24 -6.12
N ASN A 116 -20.28 -9.29 -6.54
CA ASN A 116 -19.47 -10.49 -6.41
C ASN A 116 -18.64 -10.45 -5.11
N ALA A 117 -19.01 -11.25 -4.12
CA ALA A 117 -18.24 -11.36 -2.89
C ALA A 117 -16.81 -11.89 -3.15
N ASP A 118 -16.65 -12.83 -4.07
CA ASP A 118 -15.33 -13.43 -4.32
C ASP A 118 -14.30 -12.44 -4.90
N SER A 119 -14.75 -11.26 -5.35
CA SER A 119 -13.90 -10.18 -5.86
C SER A 119 -13.31 -9.27 -4.77
N PHE A 120 -13.68 -9.45 -3.49
CA PHE A 120 -13.11 -8.63 -2.42
C PHE A 120 -11.62 -8.91 -2.19
N ILE A 121 -10.84 -7.83 -2.08
CA ILE A 121 -9.42 -7.87 -1.75
C ILE A 121 -9.23 -7.28 -0.37
N LEU A 122 -8.66 -8.06 0.56
CA LEU A 122 -8.28 -7.60 1.90
C LEU A 122 -6.79 -7.23 1.93
N SER A 123 -6.45 -5.98 2.29
CA SER A 123 -5.09 -5.46 2.22
C SER A 123 -4.63 -4.76 3.50
N LYS A 124 -3.57 -5.30 4.11
CA LYS A 124 -2.82 -4.66 5.23
C LYS A 124 -1.91 -3.53 4.73
N MET A 125 -1.36 -3.67 3.52
CA MET A 125 -0.47 -2.66 2.92
C MET A 125 -1.22 -1.35 2.64
N LEU A 126 -2.44 -1.43 2.09
CA LEU A 126 -3.24 -0.25 1.80
C LEU A 126 -3.63 0.49 3.09
N ALA A 127 -4.07 -0.27 4.11
CA ALA A 127 -4.33 0.26 5.44
C ALA A 127 -3.13 1.04 6.01
N THR A 128 -1.94 0.44 5.95
CA THR A 128 -0.69 1.06 6.43
C THR A 128 -0.38 2.38 5.71
N LYS A 129 -0.57 2.43 4.38
CA LYS A 129 -0.33 3.65 3.59
C LYS A 129 -1.33 4.76 3.93
N LEU A 130 -2.61 4.43 4.06
CA LEU A 130 -3.65 5.40 4.41
C LEU A 130 -3.47 5.96 5.83
N GLU A 131 -3.11 5.10 6.79
CA GLU A 131 -2.71 5.53 8.13
C GLU A 131 -1.51 6.49 8.10
N GLY A 132 -0.48 6.17 7.31
CA GLY A 132 0.67 7.06 7.13
C GLY A 132 0.29 8.44 6.60
N LEU A 133 -0.59 8.49 5.58
CA LEU A 133 -1.09 9.73 5.01
C LEU A 133 -1.93 10.54 6.02
N SER A 134 -2.84 9.88 6.75
CA SER A 134 -3.69 10.54 7.74
C SER A 134 -2.87 11.22 8.84
N ASN A 135 -1.82 10.56 9.34
CA ASN A 135 -0.94 11.13 10.36
C ASN A 135 -0.06 12.27 9.82
N THR A 136 0.34 12.20 8.55
CA THR A 136 1.13 13.26 7.90
C THR A 136 0.30 14.55 7.75
N LEU A 137 -0.95 14.44 7.28
CA LEU A 137 -1.86 15.58 7.15
C LEU A 137 -2.24 16.20 8.50
N ALA A 138 -2.38 15.40 9.56
CA ALA A 138 -2.65 15.91 10.90
C ALA A 138 -1.46 16.69 11.50
N THR A 139 -0.23 16.40 11.04
CA THR A 139 0.99 17.08 11.49
C THR A 139 1.25 18.34 10.66
N ASP A 140 0.75 18.40 9.43
CA ASP A 140 0.91 19.52 8.50
C ASP A 140 -0.25 20.53 8.61
N GLN A 141 -0.52 21.03 9.83
CA GLN A 141 -1.46 22.14 10.07
C GLN A 141 -0.96 23.50 9.54
N SER A 142 -0.09 23.49 8.53
CA SER A 142 0.36 24.68 7.78
C SER A 142 -0.43 24.90 6.48
N ILE A 143 -1.36 24.00 6.15
CA ILE A 143 -2.25 24.15 5.00
C ILE A 143 -3.49 24.96 5.44
N PRO A 144 -3.74 26.14 4.81
CA PRO A 144 -4.78 27.09 5.21
C PRO A 144 -6.22 26.55 5.08
#